data_AF-A0A934HFA4-F1
#
_entry.id   AF-A0A934HFA4-F1
#
_cell.length_a   1.000
_cell.length_b   1.000
_cell.length_c   1.000
_cell.angle_alpha   90.00
_cell.angle_beta   90.00
_cell.angle_gamma   90.00
#
_symmetry.space_group_name_H-M   'P 1'
#
loop_
_entity.id
_entity.type
_entity.pdbx_description
1 polymer ?
#
loop_
_entity_poly.entity_id
_entity_poly.type
_entity_poly.pdbx_seq_one_letter_code
_entity_poly.pdbx_strand_id
1 'polypeptide(L)'
;MDIDRQYQDATLGTASDLKTIAISTAVRKLTPLTLPQVEAVVNLVAEFVPAGNVPGIILHGLSKLRGHKPPADIVRRDVNLLFQGVEQTLDKAVFAALFAGPAAVIWGYQNLLKLVGKNPEDAFPEGTWQFYVDYALREDTARHSNETHGFDTVLNYHRISLSQVDRITAWVMTAIHCLHQYNDLLANEWRERVTLFLLREAAQEDPDAARYAGLYREWEKQRPYGRGTDSPANETYPQYRQRVFDRFVEQAARDLSRKARKHWLDLLHEAEANDLPAYQRQMSILSTLDPGVYGETRTPVALKEVQIGVIYKGRYYLLPACRPGTDRPARVSDVRALVAAIIAQPSGPASAPLLDLASLRRGALVAVRKKLDRGLNQELDRLKTTPILLNFDPRPRYLPLSDLRQAERGIGDHALTIFDTGSTLIFDQSHIFFDGSWGAALAEILTNEALAWAAYLHTLPAAEPAAERPLSPVFRFQPAELEMIREAPRVTPHVSAESNRVDLNALLTLRKLLRARSELLQLTVNDLLVLYRAIHALTYIPDSNVIADLKRLARRKAERPACEAALAALSPDRQTGAAILIPVDASLRQPRDRLFPMTFEVPLQELDLLGLHRHVLASLEAW
;
A
#
# COMPACT_ATOMS: atom_id res chain seq x y z
N MET A 1 11.18 35.50 -5.70
CA MET A 1 12.54 35.68 -5.17
C MET A 1 12.71 34.67 -4.04
N ASP A 2 13.52 33.62 -4.12
CA ASP A 2 14.30 33.07 -5.24
C ASP A 2 14.48 31.57 -4.93
N ILE A 3 13.37 30.81 -5.00
CA ILE A 3 13.33 29.37 -4.69
C ILE A 3 14.31 28.62 -5.60
N ASP A 4 14.40 29.04 -6.87
CA ASP A 4 15.32 28.46 -7.84
C ASP A 4 16.79 28.71 -7.46
N ARG A 5 17.12 29.90 -6.92
CA ARG A 5 18.47 30.17 -6.41
C ARG A 5 18.80 29.46 -5.11
N GLN A 6 17.86 29.37 -4.16
CA GLN A 6 18.07 28.58 -2.94
C GLN A 6 18.29 27.10 -3.24
N TYR A 7 17.57 26.56 -4.23
CA TYR A 7 17.75 25.21 -4.73
C TYR A 7 19.13 25.03 -5.39
N GLN A 8 19.53 25.94 -6.29
CA GLN A 8 20.84 25.90 -6.95
C GLN A 8 22.01 25.99 -5.96
N ASP A 9 21.93 26.90 -4.98
CA ASP A 9 22.96 27.06 -3.95
C ASP A 9 23.09 25.79 -3.09
N ALA A 10 21.97 25.14 -2.76
CA ALA A 10 21.96 23.89 -2.00
C ALA A 10 22.53 22.71 -2.80
N THR A 11 22.17 22.57 -4.09
CA THR A 11 22.76 21.56 -4.98
C THR A 11 24.28 21.73 -5.10
N LEU A 12 24.75 22.96 -5.32
CA LEU A 12 26.19 23.24 -5.40
C LEU A 12 26.92 22.91 -4.09
N GLY A 13 26.32 23.26 -2.94
CA GLY A 13 26.85 22.92 -1.62
C GLY A 13 26.97 21.41 -1.41
N THR A 14 25.91 20.65 -1.68
CA THR A 14 25.89 19.19 -1.56
C THR A 14 26.94 18.52 -2.45
N ALA A 15 27.07 18.95 -3.71
CA ALA A 15 28.08 18.40 -4.63
C ALA A 15 29.50 18.62 -4.13
N SER A 16 29.80 19.82 -3.61
CA SER A 16 31.12 20.18 -3.08
C SER A 16 31.51 19.33 -1.87
N ASP A 17 30.61 19.16 -0.90
CA ASP A 17 30.86 18.40 0.32
C ASP A 17 31.05 16.90 0.03
N LEU A 18 30.21 16.34 -0.84
CA LEU A 18 30.31 14.94 -1.25
C LEU A 18 31.61 14.65 -2.02
N LYS A 19 32.02 15.54 -2.95
CA LYS A 19 33.31 15.39 -3.66
C LYS A 19 34.48 15.36 -2.68
N THR A 20 34.49 16.26 -1.71
CA THR A 20 35.55 16.35 -0.70
C THR A 20 35.71 15.04 0.07
N ILE A 21 34.60 14.42 0.47
CA ILE A 21 34.61 13.20 1.29
C ILE A 21 34.83 11.94 0.43
N ALA A 22 34.17 11.83 -0.73
CA ALA A 22 34.27 10.67 -1.61
C ALA A 22 35.66 10.49 -2.23
N ILE A 23 36.38 11.59 -2.46
CA ILE A 23 37.76 11.57 -2.99
C ILE A 23 38.79 11.22 -1.90
N SER A 24 38.41 11.24 -0.62
CA SER A 24 39.31 10.89 0.47
C SER A 24 39.84 9.45 0.36
N THR A 25 41.10 9.25 0.75
CA THR A 25 41.81 7.95 0.67
C THR A 25 41.10 6.84 1.45
N ALA A 26 40.32 7.18 2.48
CA ALA A 26 39.55 6.21 3.27
C ALA A 26 38.35 5.65 2.50
N VAL A 27 37.60 6.50 1.79
CA VAL A 27 36.42 6.10 1.02
C VAL A 27 36.82 5.40 -0.28
N ARG A 28 37.87 5.87 -0.95
CA ARG A 28 38.41 5.24 -2.17
C ARG A 28 38.86 3.78 -1.98
N LYS A 29 39.24 3.39 -0.77
CA LYS A 29 39.60 1.99 -0.46
C LYS A 29 38.40 1.10 -0.19
N LEU A 30 37.22 1.69 0.02
CA LEU A 30 35.98 0.99 0.37
C LEU A 30 35.07 0.82 -0.86
N THR A 31 35.03 1.79 -1.77
CA THR A 31 34.15 1.73 -2.95
C THR A 31 34.76 0.94 -4.11
N PRO A 32 33.97 0.07 -4.78
CA PRO A 32 34.40 -0.60 -6.01
C PRO A 32 34.31 0.31 -7.25
N LEU A 33 33.83 1.55 -7.12
CA LEU A 33 33.57 2.47 -8.23
C LEU A 33 34.83 3.19 -8.71
N THR A 34 34.90 3.44 -10.02
CA THR A 34 35.94 4.29 -10.62
C THR A 34 35.71 5.77 -10.33
N LEU A 35 36.75 6.61 -10.47
CA LEU A 35 36.63 8.04 -10.23
C LEU A 35 35.54 8.74 -11.06
N PRO A 36 35.41 8.49 -12.38
CA PRO A 36 34.32 9.06 -13.17
C PRO A 36 32.94 8.61 -12.69
N GLN A 37 32.80 7.37 -12.22
CA GLN A 37 31.55 6.86 -11.65
C GLN A 37 31.22 7.51 -10.30
N VAL A 38 32.23 7.74 -9.46
CA VAL A 38 32.05 8.49 -8.20
C VAL A 38 31.57 9.92 -8.49
N GLU A 39 32.18 10.62 -9.45
CA GLU A 39 31.75 11.98 -9.82
C GLU A 39 30.34 12.01 -10.40
N ALA A 40 29.99 11.04 -11.25
CA ALA A 40 28.63 10.91 -11.79
C ALA A 40 27.59 10.69 -10.68
N VAL A 41 27.87 9.78 -9.73
CA VAL A 41 26.99 9.53 -8.59
C VAL A 41 26.87 10.76 -7.71
N VAL A 42 27.96 11.48 -7.44
CA VAL A 42 27.93 12.68 -6.59
C VAL A 42 27.12 13.81 -7.21
N ASN A 43 27.31 14.10 -8.49
CA ASN A 43 26.55 15.16 -9.17
C ASN A 43 25.06 14.81 -9.19
N LEU A 44 24.74 13.54 -9.44
CA LEU A 44 23.35 13.06 -9.48
C LEU A 44 22.70 13.09 -8.07
N VAL A 45 23.42 12.71 -7.00
CA VAL A 45 22.94 12.86 -5.61
C VAL A 45 22.67 14.31 -5.24
N ALA A 46 23.52 15.24 -5.66
CA ALA A 46 23.34 16.66 -5.35
C ALA A 46 22.15 17.30 -6.08
N GLU A 47 21.82 16.80 -7.27
CA GLU A 47 20.65 17.23 -8.04
C GLU A 47 19.34 16.75 -7.39
N PHE A 48 19.27 15.48 -6.99
CA PHE A 48 18.05 14.91 -6.41
C PHE A 48 17.87 15.18 -4.91
N VAL A 49 18.95 15.35 -4.14
CA VAL A 49 18.90 15.57 -2.69
C VAL A 49 19.74 16.80 -2.30
N PRO A 50 19.23 18.02 -2.57
CA PRO A 50 19.92 19.27 -2.25
C PRO A 50 19.74 19.60 -0.76
N ALA A 51 20.45 18.86 0.10
CA ALA A 51 20.36 18.95 1.55
C ALA A 51 21.61 19.61 2.19
N GLY A 52 22.33 20.42 1.42
CA GLY A 52 23.56 21.07 1.85
C GLY A 52 24.62 20.06 2.32
N ASN A 53 25.09 20.19 3.56
CA ASN A 53 26.15 19.38 4.16
C ASN A 53 25.68 18.01 4.71
N VAL A 54 24.37 17.79 4.82
CA VAL A 54 23.80 16.59 5.43
C VAL A 54 24.27 15.29 4.74
N PRO A 55 24.27 15.17 3.40
CA PRO A 55 24.76 13.98 2.72
C PRO A 55 26.24 13.69 3.02
N GLY A 56 27.07 14.72 3.19
CA GLY A 56 28.47 14.58 3.58
C GLY A 56 28.66 14.00 4.98
N ILE A 57 27.88 14.48 5.96
CA ILE A 57 27.90 13.95 7.34
C ILE A 57 27.55 12.46 7.36
N ILE A 58 26.52 12.07 6.61
CA ILE A 58 26.08 10.68 6.49
C ILE A 58 27.16 9.82 5.85
N LEU A 59 27.72 10.26 4.72
CA LEU A 59 28.77 9.53 4.01
C LEU A 59 30.00 9.29 4.91
N HIS A 60 30.39 10.29 5.69
CA HIS A 60 31.47 10.18 6.67
C HIS A 60 31.14 9.26 7.85
N GLY A 61 29.88 9.20 8.31
CA GLY A 61 29.44 8.25 9.32
C GLY A 61 29.46 6.80 8.81
N LEU A 62 28.94 6.59 7.61
CA LEU A 62 28.86 5.27 6.97
C LEU A 62 30.24 4.67 6.68
N SER A 63 31.23 5.49 6.31
CA SER A 63 32.60 5.02 6.04
C SER A 63 33.33 4.48 7.28
N LYS A 64 32.86 4.83 8.49
CA LYS A 64 33.43 4.37 9.77
C LYS A 64 32.81 3.08 10.30
N LEU A 65 31.71 2.61 9.71
CA LEU A 65 31.03 1.40 10.15
C LEU A 65 31.81 0.14 9.77
N ARG A 66 32.15 -0.67 10.77
CA ARG A 66 32.75 -2.01 10.56
C ARG A 66 31.65 -2.98 10.13
N GLY A 67 31.80 -3.59 8.95
CA GLY A 67 30.85 -4.56 8.39
C GLY A 67 30.10 -4.04 7.16
N HIS A 68 29.59 -4.96 6.35
CA HIS A 68 28.88 -4.65 5.10
C HIS A 68 27.46 -4.11 5.34
N LYS A 69 26.78 -4.62 6.38
CA LYS A 69 25.40 -4.25 6.72
C LYS A 69 25.32 -3.14 7.76
N PRO A 70 24.71 -1.98 7.44
CA PRO A 70 24.49 -0.92 8.44
C PRO A 70 23.40 -1.33 9.45
N PRO A 71 23.55 -0.99 10.75
CA PRO A 71 22.49 -1.17 11.76
C PRO A 71 21.22 -0.37 11.43
N ALA A 72 20.03 -0.91 11.74
CA ALA A 72 18.74 -0.33 11.37
C ALA A 72 18.47 1.05 12.01
N ASP A 73 18.94 1.27 13.24
CA ASP A 73 18.87 2.55 13.94
C ASP A 73 19.71 3.63 13.26
N ILE A 74 20.87 3.26 12.72
CA ILE A 74 21.73 4.16 11.95
C ILE A 74 21.08 4.52 10.60
N VAL A 75 20.54 3.53 9.88
CA VAL A 75 19.81 3.76 8.63
C VAL A 75 18.66 4.75 8.86
N ARG A 76 17.84 4.52 9.88
CA ARG A 76 16.71 5.39 10.23
C ARG A 76 17.16 6.81 10.58
N ARG A 77 18.23 6.95 11.36
CA ARG A 77 18.80 8.28 11.70
C ARG A 77 19.25 9.02 10.43
N ASP A 78 20.03 8.37 9.58
CA ASP A 78 20.60 9.00 8.40
C ASP A 78 19.52 9.41 7.40
N VAL A 79 18.51 8.57 7.20
CA VAL A 79 17.31 8.90 6.39
C VAL A 79 16.56 10.11 6.94
N ASN A 80 16.30 10.15 8.26
CA ASN A 80 15.60 11.28 8.89
C ASN A 80 16.37 12.60 8.73
N LEU A 81 17.71 12.56 8.79
CA LEU A 81 18.55 13.73 8.55
C LEU A 81 18.41 14.25 7.11
N LEU A 82 18.38 13.35 6.11
CA LEU A 82 18.16 13.74 4.71
C LEU A 82 16.79 14.40 4.53
N PHE A 83 15.72 13.83 5.09
CA PHE A 83 14.39 14.43 5.05
C PHE A 83 14.37 15.83 5.67
N GLN A 84 14.96 15.99 6.85
CA GLN A 84 15.05 17.29 7.51
C GLN A 84 15.79 18.31 6.65
N GLY A 85 16.90 17.92 6.02
CA GLY A 85 17.65 18.80 5.11
C GLY A 85 16.83 19.20 3.88
N VAL A 86 16.12 18.26 3.26
CA VAL A 86 15.27 18.51 2.09
C VAL A 86 14.08 19.43 2.43
N GLU A 87 13.39 19.21 3.56
CA GLU A 87 12.28 20.06 4.00
C GLU A 87 12.71 21.51 4.26
N GLN A 88 13.89 21.72 4.83
CA GLN A 88 14.43 23.06 5.08
C GLN A 88 14.76 23.82 3.79
N THR A 89 15.09 23.12 2.71
CA THR A 89 15.51 23.70 1.43
C THR A 89 14.35 23.87 0.44
N LEU A 90 13.35 22.98 0.43
CA LEU A 90 12.29 22.91 -0.60
C LEU A 90 10.94 23.52 -0.20
N ASP A 91 10.91 24.41 0.80
CA ASP A 91 9.67 24.88 1.42
C ASP A 91 8.63 25.36 0.36
N LYS A 92 7.51 24.61 0.27
CA LYS A 92 6.24 24.92 -0.44
C LYS A 92 6.05 24.52 -1.93
N ALA A 93 6.80 23.58 -2.49
CA ALA A 93 6.46 23.00 -3.82
C ALA A 93 5.63 21.70 -3.71
N VAL A 94 4.30 21.88 -3.68
CA VAL A 94 3.27 20.98 -3.13
C VAL A 94 3.04 19.63 -3.85
N PHE A 95 3.66 19.33 -4.99
CA PHE A 95 3.36 18.08 -5.72
C PHE A 95 4.57 17.18 -5.99
N ALA A 96 5.72 17.77 -6.38
CA ALA A 96 6.96 17.00 -6.56
C ALA A 96 7.58 16.60 -5.21
N ALA A 97 7.51 17.44 -4.17
CA ALA A 97 8.13 17.14 -2.88
C ALA A 97 7.45 15.97 -2.13
N LEU A 98 6.14 15.77 -2.31
CA LEU A 98 5.40 14.73 -1.57
C LEU A 98 5.64 13.31 -2.14
N PHE A 99 5.78 13.19 -3.46
CA PHE A 99 5.97 11.88 -4.13
C PHE A 99 7.42 11.64 -4.57
N ALA A 100 8.12 12.66 -5.08
CA ALA A 100 9.51 12.53 -5.50
C ALA A 100 10.51 12.73 -4.34
N GLY A 101 10.15 13.48 -3.28
CA GLY A 101 11.03 13.71 -2.13
C GLY A 101 11.47 12.41 -1.42
N PRO A 102 10.54 11.55 -0.98
CA PRO A 102 10.90 10.27 -0.38
C PRO A 102 11.71 9.36 -1.33
N ALA A 103 11.31 9.27 -2.60
CA ALA A 103 12.03 8.49 -3.62
C ALA A 103 13.45 9.01 -3.84
N ALA A 104 13.63 10.34 -3.91
CA ALA A 104 14.91 11.00 -4.04
C ALA A 104 15.79 10.80 -2.81
N VAL A 105 15.21 10.83 -1.60
CA VAL A 105 15.93 10.53 -0.35
C VAL A 105 16.42 9.08 -0.33
N ILE A 106 15.59 8.10 -0.73
CA ILE A 106 16.05 6.69 -0.86
C ILE A 106 17.17 6.61 -1.86
N TRP A 107 16.93 7.14 -3.05
CA TRP A 107 17.86 7.02 -4.14
C TRP A 107 19.20 7.66 -3.75
N GLY A 108 19.17 8.84 -3.13
CA GLY A 108 20.32 9.50 -2.54
C GLY A 108 21.02 8.63 -1.51
N TYR A 109 20.30 8.10 -0.52
CA TYR A 109 20.88 7.25 0.53
C TYR A 109 21.48 5.93 -0.02
N GLN A 110 20.81 5.27 -0.95
CA GLN A 110 21.32 4.08 -1.63
C GLN A 110 22.61 4.37 -2.40
N ASN A 111 22.71 5.54 -3.03
CA ASN A 111 23.93 5.97 -3.70
C ASN A 111 25.04 6.33 -2.71
N LEU A 112 24.72 6.93 -1.56
CA LEU A 112 25.69 7.12 -0.47
C LEU A 112 26.24 5.78 0.05
N LEU A 113 25.40 4.75 0.18
CA LEU A 113 25.84 3.38 0.53
C LEU A 113 26.79 2.80 -0.52
N LYS A 114 26.45 2.93 -1.81
CA LYS A 114 27.33 2.49 -2.92
C LYS A 114 28.68 3.21 -2.89
N LEU A 115 28.69 4.51 -2.58
CA LEU A 115 29.92 5.31 -2.46
C LEU A 115 30.85 4.84 -1.34
N VAL A 116 30.38 4.07 -0.37
CA VAL A 116 31.21 3.47 0.69
C VAL A 116 31.31 1.95 0.58
N GLY A 117 30.94 1.37 -0.56
CA GLY A 117 31.03 -0.07 -0.82
C GLY A 117 30.04 -0.93 -0.03
N LYS A 118 28.96 -0.34 0.49
CA LYS A 118 27.89 -1.09 1.17
C LYS A 118 26.80 -1.48 0.18
N ASN A 119 26.16 -2.62 0.41
CA ASN A 119 25.05 -3.08 -0.42
C ASN A 119 23.77 -2.32 -0.03
N PRO A 120 23.10 -1.62 -0.96
CA PRO A 120 21.82 -0.96 -0.69
C PRO A 120 20.74 -1.90 -0.13
N GLU A 121 20.71 -3.15 -0.57
CA GLU A 121 19.74 -4.15 -0.13
C GLU A 121 19.90 -4.51 1.35
N ASP A 122 21.12 -4.40 1.89
CA ASP A 122 21.39 -4.70 3.31
C ASP A 122 20.80 -3.64 4.25
N ALA A 123 20.59 -2.41 3.77
CA ALA A 123 20.05 -1.31 4.55
C ALA A 123 18.52 -1.38 4.72
N PHE A 124 17.83 -2.13 3.85
CA PHE A 124 16.39 -2.31 3.87
C PHE A 124 16.07 -3.81 4.02
N PRO A 125 16.15 -4.38 5.23
CA PRO A 125 16.02 -5.82 5.45
C PRO A 125 14.64 -6.39 5.06
N GLU A 126 13.64 -5.53 4.92
CA GLU A 126 12.29 -5.87 4.44
C GLU A 126 12.04 -5.36 3.01
N GLY A 127 13.07 -4.96 2.26
CA GLY A 127 12.94 -4.44 0.90
C GLY A 127 12.66 -2.95 0.83
N THR A 128 12.87 -2.38 -0.36
CA THR A 128 12.73 -0.93 -0.62
C THR A 128 11.32 -0.40 -0.42
N TRP A 129 10.30 -1.28 -0.57
CA TRP A 129 8.90 -0.95 -0.33
C TRP A 129 8.63 -0.52 1.12
N GLN A 130 9.35 -1.08 2.11
CA GLN A 130 9.23 -0.66 3.52
C GLN A 130 9.43 0.86 3.67
N PHE A 131 10.41 1.43 2.96
CA PHE A 131 10.63 2.87 3.03
C PHE A 131 9.49 3.65 2.38
N TYR A 132 9.05 3.28 1.17
CA TYR A 132 7.97 4.00 0.51
C TYR A 132 6.73 4.07 1.38
N VAL A 133 6.43 2.96 2.03
CA VAL A 133 5.39 2.83 3.04
C VAL A 133 5.63 3.72 4.26
N ASP A 134 6.79 3.57 4.91
CA ASP A 134 7.05 4.20 6.20
C ASP A 134 7.19 5.73 6.07
N TYR A 135 7.61 6.24 4.92
CA TYR A 135 7.97 7.65 4.74
C TYR A 135 7.08 8.39 3.71
N ALA A 136 6.77 7.78 2.57
CA ALA A 136 6.06 8.44 1.46
C ALA A 136 4.54 8.31 1.57
N LEU A 137 4.06 7.09 1.82
CA LEU A 137 2.63 6.76 1.80
C LEU A 137 1.98 6.87 3.18
N ARG A 138 2.73 7.19 4.23
CA ARG A 138 2.21 7.35 5.60
C ARG A 138 1.20 8.49 5.75
N GLU A 139 1.34 9.54 4.92
CA GLU A 139 0.43 10.70 4.88
C GLU A 139 -0.54 10.61 3.69
N ASP A 140 -0.51 9.51 2.93
CA ASP A 140 -1.38 9.31 1.78
C ASP A 140 -2.80 8.94 2.21
N THR A 141 -3.75 9.82 1.90
CA THR A 141 -5.18 9.58 2.14
C THR A 141 -5.80 8.63 1.12
N ALA A 142 -5.14 8.40 -0.02
CA ALA A 142 -5.59 7.52 -1.09
C ALA A 142 -5.27 6.04 -0.82
N ARG A 143 -5.63 5.55 0.38
CA ARG A 143 -5.47 4.13 0.78
C ARG A 143 -6.02 3.19 -0.31
N HIS A 144 -5.46 2.00 -0.45
CA HIS A 144 -6.00 1.03 -1.41
C HIS A 144 -7.42 0.65 -1.01
N SER A 145 -8.33 0.60 -1.98
CA SER A 145 -9.72 0.30 -1.69
C SER A 145 -10.43 -0.46 -2.77
N ASN A 146 -11.22 -1.43 -2.33
CA ASN A 146 -12.02 -2.28 -3.18
C ASN A 146 -13.45 -2.31 -2.64
N GLU A 147 -14.43 -2.17 -3.52
CA GLU A 147 -15.82 -2.46 -3.22
C GLU A 147 -16.18 -3.83 -3.77
N THR A 148 -16.73 -4.71 -2.94
CA THR A 148 -17.22 -6.02 -3.36
C THR A 148 -18.74 -6.09 -3.16
N HIS A 149 -19.44 -6.62 -4.16
CA HIS A 149 -20.86 -6.95 -4.07
C HIS A 149 -21.11 -8.46 -3.90
N GLY A 150 -20.04 -9.27 -3.88
CA GLY A 150 -20.10 -10.73 -3.93
C GLY A 150 -20.88 -11.33 -2.75
N PHE A 151 -20.66 -10.82 -1.54
CA PHE A 151 -21.35 -11.30 -0.33
C PHE A 151 -22.88 -11.21 -0.48
N ASP A 152 -23.40 -10.00 -0.69
CA ASP A 152 -24.84 -9.78 -0.81
C ASP A 152 -25.43 -10.41 -2.09
N THR A 153 -24.67 -10.43 -3.19
CA THR A 153 -25.13 -11.05 -4.46
C THR A 153 -25.36 -12.54 -4.30
N VAL A 154 -24.42 -13.26 -3.67
CA VAL A 154 -24.52 -14.71 -3.48
C VAL A 154 -25.62 -15.06 -2.47
N LEU A 155 -25.74 -14.30 -1.37
CA LEU A 155 -26.84 -14.50 -0.41
C LEU A 155 -28.21 -14.34 -1.08
N ASN A 156 -28.39 -13.28 -1.87
CA ASN A 156 -29.62 -13.04 -2.61
C ASN A 156 -29.91 -14.14 -3.64
N TYR A 157 -28.90 -14.57 -4.39
CA TYR A 157 -29.02 -15.65 -5.36
C TYR A 157 -29.49 -16.96 -4.72
N HIS A 158 -28.94 -17.31 -3.56
CA HIS A 158 -29.32 -18.51 -2.80
C HIS A 158 -30.51 -18.31 -1.86
N ARG A 159 -31.13 -17.11 -1.85
CA ARG A 159 -32.24 -16.74 -0.96
C ARG A 159 -31.93 -16.95 0.53
N ILE A 160 -30.67 -16.73 0.91
CA ILE A 160 -30.21 -16.80 2.30
C ILE A 160 -30.49 -15.44 2.95
N SER A 161 -31.31 -15.43 4.00
CA SER A 161 -31.58 -14.23 4.80
C SER A 161 -30.85 -14.32 6.13
N LEU A 162 -29.99 -13.35 6.42
CA LEU A 162 -29.28 -13.26 7.69
C LEU A 162 -29.96 -12.25 8.62
N SER A 163 -29.99 -12.56 9.92
CA SER A 163 -30.24 -11.52 10.93
C SER A 163 -29.07 -10.53 10.96
N GLN A 164 -29.29 -9.34 11.52
CA GLN A 164 -28.19 -8.37 11.71
C GLN A 164 -27.08 -8.95 12.60
N VAL A 165 -27.44 -9.75 13.61
CA VAL A 165 -26.48 -10.46 14.46
C VAL A 165 -25.61 -11.40 13.62
N ASP A 166 -26.23 -12.19 12.74
CA ASP A 166 -25.51 -13.18 11.94
C ASP A 166 -24.65 -12.53 10.85
N ARG A 167 -25.11 -11.42 10.25
CA ARG A 167 -24.31 -10.63 9.29
C ARG A 167 -23.03 -10.11 9.95
N ILE A 168 -23.15 -9.46 11.12
CA ILE A 168 -21.99 -8.95 11.86
C ILE A 168 -21.09 -10.11 12.30
N THR A 169 -21.69 -11.19 12.82
CA THR A 169 -20.95 -12.38 13.27
C THR A 169 -20.16 -13.01 12.13
N ALA A 170 -20.71 -13.11 10.91
CA ALA A 170 -20.03 -13.69 9.75
C ALA A 170 -18.73 -12.92 9.44
N TRP A 171 -18.78 -11.59 9.43
CA TRP A 171 -17.61 -10.75 9.17
C TRP A 171 -16.63 -10.70 10.33
N VAL A 172 -17.10 -10.73 11.58
CA VAL A 172 -16.20 -10.85 12.75
C VAL A 172 -15.45 -12.17 12.70
N MET A 173 -16.14 -13.29 12.47
CA MET A 173 -15.49 -14.61 12.36
C MET A 173 -14.51 -14.68 11.19
N THR A 174 -14.87 -14.06 10.07
CA THR A 174 -13.97 -13.91 8.90
C THR A 174 -12.70 -13.15 9.27
N ALA A 175 -12.82 -12.02 9.98
CA ALA A 175 -11.69 -11.23 10.43
C ALA A 175 -10.82 -12.02 11.43
N ILE A 176 -11.43 -12.77 12.35
CA ILE A 176 -10.72 -13.65 13.29
C ILE A 176 -9.93 -14.71 12.53
N HIS A 177 -10.57 -15.45 11.63
CA HIS A 177 -9.92 -16.51 10.86
C HIS A 177 -8.81 -15.97 9.96
N CYS A 178 -9.01 -14.79 9.36
CA CYS A 178 -7.98 -14.06 8.62
C CYS A 178 -6.72 -13.86 9.47
N LEU A 179 -6.85 -13.31 10.68
CA LEU A 179 -5.70 -13.05 11.56
C LEU A 179 -4.95 -14.33 11.95
N HIS A 180 -5.69 -15.42 12.22
CA HIS A 180 -5.10 -16.71 12.58
C HIS A 180 -4.36 -17.38 11.39
N GLN A 181 -4.76 -17.07 10.16
CA GLN A 181 -4.22 -17.68 8.94
C GLN A 181 -3.32 -16.71 8.15
N TYR A 182 -3.12 -15.48 8.63
CA TYR A 182 -2.57 -14.39 7.83
C TYR A 182 -1.15 -14.68 7.33
N ASN A 183 -0.28 -15.23 8.19
CA ASN A 183 1.08 -15.59 7.80
C ASN A 183 1.11 -16.70 6.74
N ASP A 184 0.19 -17.66 6.80
CA ASP A 184 0.08 -18.74 5.81
C ASP A 184 -0.47 -18.20 4.48
N LEU A 185 -1.40 -17.23 4.53
CA LEU A 185 -1.88 -16.53 3.35
C LEU A 185 -0.75 -15.75 2.65
N LEU A 186 0.07 -15.05 3.43
CA LEU A 186 1.28 -14.40 2.91
C LEU A 186 2.28 -15.41 2.34
N ALA A 187 2.49 -16.55 3.02
CA ALA A 187 3.38 -17.60 2.53
C ALA A 187 2.93 -18.14 1.17
N ASN A 188 1.63 -18.39 0.99
CA ASN A 188 1.08 -18.79 -0.30
C ASN A 188 1.32 -17.72 -1.37
N GLU A 189 1.03 -16.46 -1.06
CA GLU A 189 1.22 -15.35 -2.00
C GLU A 189 2.67 -15.24 -2.48
N TRP A 190 3.62 -15.35 -1.54
CA TRP A 190 5.05 -15.33 -1.81
C TRP A 190 5.49 -16.55 -2.63
N ARG A 191 5.11 -17.76 -2.19
CA ARG A 191 5.49 -19.02 -2.82
C ARG A 191 4.99 -19.08 -4.26
N GLU A 192 3.75 -18.68 -4.50
CA GLU A 192 3.17 -18.66 -5.85
C GLU A 192 3.95 -17.80 -6.84
N ARG A 193 4.50 -16.66 -6.39
CA ARG A 193 5.32 -15.79 -7.23
C ARG A 193 6.73 -16.31 -7.37
N VAL A 194 7.41 -16.55 -6.25
CA VAL A 194 8.84 -16.87 -6.22
C VAL A 194 9.10 -18.24 -6.81
N THR A 195 8.28 -19.24 -6.50
CA THR A 195 8.43 -20.59 -7.07
C THR A 195 8.34 -20.57 -8.59
N LEU A 196 7.36 -19.86 -9.18
CA LEU A 196 7.19 -19.79 -10.63
C LEU A 196 8.26 -18.93 -11.31
N PHE A 197 8.70 -17.85 -10.66
CA PHE A 197 9.80 -17.04 -11.13
C PHE A 197 11.12 -17.82 -11.18
N LEU A 198 11.51 -18.45 -10.06
CA LEU A 198 12.75 -19.24 -9.99
C LEU A 198 12.72 -20.44 -10.93
N LEU A 199 11.55 -21.05 -11.13
CA LEU A 199 11.39 -22.14 -12.09
C LEU A 199 11.67 -21.67 -13.52
N ARG A 200 11.15 -20.49 -13.89
CA ARG A 200 11.44 -19.88 -15.19
C ARG A 200 12.94 -19.55 -15.33
N GLU A 201 13.57 -18.99 -14.30
CA GLU A 201 15.00 -18.67 -14.34
C GLU A 201 15.86 -19.93 -14.50
N ALA A 202 15.56 -21.00 -13.75
CA ALA A 202 16.29 -22.26 -13.85
C ALA A 202 16.09 -22.99 -15.18
N ALA A 203 14.97 -22.73 -15.88
CA ALA A 203 14.65 -23.33 -17.18
C ALA A 203 15.22 -22.54 -18.38
N GLN A 204 15.92 -21.42 -18.17
CA GLN A 204 16.42 -20.58 -19.27
C GLN A 204 17.37 -21.31 -20.24
N GLU A 205 18.16 -22.27 -19.74
CA GLU A 205 19.08 -23.10 -20.54
C GLU A 205 18.41 -24.35 -21.14
N ASP A 206 17.15 -24.63 -20.81
CA ASP A 206 16.43 -25.82 -21.28
C ASP A 206 15.87 -25.57 -22.70
N PRO A 207 15.92 -26.53 -23.64
CA PRO A 207 15.37 -26.35 -24.99
C PRO A 207 13.93 -25.85 -25.05
N ASP A 208 13.12 -26.16 -24.02
CA ASP A 208 11.71 -25.74 -23.91
C ASP A 208 11.49 -24.49 -23.04
N ALA A 209 12.52 -23.66 -22.82
CA ALA A 209 12.47 -22.44 -21.99
C ALA A 209 11.24 -21.56 -22.25
N ALA A 210 10.80 -21.46 -23.51
CA ALA A 210 9.65 -20.65 -23.93
C ALA A 210 8.33 -21.07 -23.26
N ARG A 211 8.16 -22.36 -22.92
CA ARG A 211 6.97 -22.89 -22.24
C ARG A 211 6.79 -22.28 -20.85
N TYR A 212 7.89 -21.94 -20.18
CA TYR A 212 7.88 -21.46 -18.80
C TYR A 212 7.59 -19.96 -18.67
N ALA A 213 7.59 -19.20 -19.78
CA ALA A 213 7.38 -17.76 -19.77
C ALA A 213 5.97 -17.34 -19.30
N GLY A 214 4.96 -18.19 -19.51
CA GLY A 214 3.55 -17.90 -19.25
C GLY A 214 2.99 -18.43 -17.92
N LEU A 215 3.77 -19.18 -17.14
CA LEU A 215 3.25 -19.99 -16.03
C LEU A 215 2.48 -19.20 -14.98
N TYR A 216 2.94 -18.00 -14.61
CA TYR A 216 2.24 -17.20 -13.62
C TYR A 216 0.82 -16.83 -14.09
N ARG A 217 0.66 -16.48 -15.37
CA ARG A 217 -0.65 -16.16 -15.97
C ARG A 217 -1.53 -17.39 -16.10
N GLU A 218 -0.95 -18.57 -16.27
CA GLU A 218 -1.70 -19.83 -16.26
C GLU A 218 -2.21 -20.14 -14.85
N TRP A 219 -1.36 -19.97 -13.84
CA TRP A 219 -1.74 -20.10 -12.44
C TRP A 219 -2.85 -19.13 -12.05
N GLU A 220 -2.74 -17.84 -12.41
CA GLU A 220 -3.75 -16.82 -12.10
C GLU A 220 -5.16 -17.20 -12.55
N LYS A 221 -5.32 -17.90 -13.69
CA LYS A 221 -6.63 -18.30 -14.21
C LYS A 221 -7.34 -19.38 -13.39
N GLN A 222 -6.58 -20.15 -12.62
CA GLN A 222 -7.08 -21.29 -11.84
C GLN A 222 -6.83 -21.14 -10.34
N ARG A 223 -6.21 -20.04 -9.92
CA ARG A 223 -5.91 -19.72 -8.53
C ARG A 223 -7.23 -19.67 -7.74
N PRO A 224 -7.40 -20.51 -6.71
CA PRO A 224 -8.61 -20.47 -5.91
C PRO A 224 -8.59 -19.27 -4.95
N TYR A 225 -9.72 -18.59 -4.82
CA TYR A 225 -9.98 -17.54 -3.81
C TYR A 225 -10.93 -18.01 -2.69
N GLY A 226 -11.26 -19.30 -2.69
CA GLY A 226 -12.05 -19.99 -1.68
C GLY A 226 -11.79 -21.50 -1.74
N ARG A 227 -12.34 -22.26 -0.79
CA ARG A 227 -12.20 -23.72 -0.79
C ARG A 227 -13.17 -24.34 -1.80
N GLY A 228 -12.66 -25.23 -2.65
CA GLY A 228 -13.47 -26.05 -3.55
C GLY A 228 -14.16 -27.21 -2.83
N THR A 229 -15.07 -27.87 -3.52
CA THR A 229 -15.77 -29.07 -3.01
C THR A 229 -14.84 -30.26 -2.79
N ASP A 230 -13.62 -30.24 -3.33
CA ASP A 230 -12.58 -31.24 -3.15
C ASP A 230 -11.72 -31.01 -1.88
N SER A 231 -12.04 -29.99 -1.07
CA SER A 231 -11.33 -29.72 0.19
C SER A 231 -11.87 -30.57 1.34
N PRO A 232 -11.03 -31.33 2.07
CA PRO A 232 -11.43 -32.02 3.29
C PRO A 232 -11.92 -31.04 4.36
N ALA A 233 -12.84 -31.49 5.23
CA ALA A 233 -13.49 -30.64 6.23
C ALA A 233 -12.51 -29.99 7.23
N ASN A 234 -11.36 -30.63 7.49
CA ASN A 234 -10.32 -30.15 8.41
C ASN A 234 -9.21 -29.33 7.72
N GLU A 235 -9.25 -29.19 6.39
CA GLU A 235 -8.26 -28.42 5.64
C GLU A 235 -8.59 -26.93 5.72
N THR A 236 -7.60 -26.12 6.11
CA THR A 236 -7.73 -24.66 6.10
C THR A 236 -7.64 -24.14 4.66
N TYR A 237 -8.18 -22.96 4.40
CA TYR A 237 -8.07 -22.36 3.07
C TYR A 237 -6.61 -22.17 2.59
N PRO A 238 -5.65 -21.69 3.43
CA PRO A 238 -4.25 -21.64 3.04
C PRO A 238 -3.69 -23.02 2.64
N GLN A 239 -3.99 -24.08 3.39
CA GLN A 239 -3.55 -25.44 3.07
C GLN A 239 -4.14 -25.93 1.74
N TYR A 240 -5.43 -25.68 1.51
CA TYR A 240 -6.10 -26.00 0.25
C TYR A 240 -5.41 -25.32 -0.93
N ARG A 241 -5.20 -24.01 -0.83
CA ARG A 241 -4.57 -23.21 -1.90
C ARG A 241 -3.14 -23.67 -2.17
N GLN A 242 -2.37 -23.97 -1.13
CA GLN A 242 -1.02 -24.53 -1.27
C GLN A 242 -1.04 -25.87 -2.00
N ARG A 243 -1.93 -26.79 -1.62
CA ARG A 243 -2.05 -28.10 -2.29
C ARG A 243 -2.46 -27.98 -3.77
N VAL A 244 -3.37 -27.07 -4.09
CA VAL A 244 -3.75 -26.81 -5.50
C VAL A 244 -2.56 -26.25 -6.28
N PHE A 245 -1.78 -25.34 -5.67
CA PHE A 245 -0.58 -24.78 -6.29
C PHE A 245 0.53 -25.81 -6.48
N ASP A 246 0.81 -26.65 -5.48
CA ASP A 246 1.84 -27.68 -5.56
C ASP A 246 1.54 -28.67 -6.69
N ARG A 247 0.27 -29.08 -6.85
CA ARG A 247 -0.15 -29.91 -8.01
C ARG A 247 0.09 -29.22 -9.35
N PHE A 248 -0.19 -27.93 -9.43
CA PHE A 248 0.05 -27.14 -10.65
C PHE A 248 1.56 -27.09 -10.98
N VAL A 249 2.40 -26.80 -9.98
CA VAL A 249 3.86 -26.73 -10.13
C VAL A 249 4.44 -28.09 -10.50
N GLU A 250 4.01 -29.18 -9.85
CA GLU A 250 4.45 -30.54 -10.19
C GLU A 250 4.16 -30.90 -11.65
N GLN A 251 2.98 -30.52 -12.14
CA GLN A 251 2.62 -30.72 -13.54
C GLN A 251 3.45 -29.86 -14.49
N ALA A 252 3.67 -28.59 -14.15
CA ALA A 252 4.47 -27.66 -14.94
C ALA A 252 5.95 -28.06 -15.00
N ALA A 253 6.50 -28.58 -13.90
CA ALA A 253 7.91 -28.96 -13.75
C ALA A 253 8.23 -30.38 -14.25
N ARG A 254 7.24 -31.14 -14.76
CA ARG A 254 7.40 -32.56 -15.13
C ARG A 254 8.52 -32.81 -16.13
N ASP A 255 8.62 -31.95 -17.13
CA ASP A 255 9.54 -32.13 -18.27
C ASP A 255 10.88 -31.40 -18.06
N LEU A 256 11.08 -30.79 -16.88
CA LEU A 256 12.29 -30.05 -16.56
C LEU A 256 13.48 -31.00 -16.43
N SER A 257 14.62 -30.65 -17.05
CA SER A 257 15.83 -31.47 -16.95
C SER A 257 16.27 -31.66 -15.48
N ARG A 258 16.90 -32.80 -15.16
CA ARG A 258 17.33 -33.11 -13.78
C ARG A 258 18.28 -32.05 -13.21
N LYS A 259 19.13 -31.45 -14.06
CA LYS A 259 20.05 -30.36 -13.69
C LYS A 259 19.25 -29.11 -13.33
N ALA A 260 18.34 -28.66 -14.20
CA ALA A 260 17.51 -27.48 -13.95
C ALA A 260 16.59 -27.66 -12.74
N ARG A 261 16.00 -28.85 -12.56
CA ARG A 261 15.18 -29.17 -11.38
C ARG A 261 15.96 -29.08 -10.08
N LYS A 262 17.20 -29.61 -10.03
CA LYS A 262 18.04 -29.48 -8.84
C LYS A 262 18.37 -28.01 -8.57
N HIS A 263 18.80 -27.29 -9.59
CA HIS A 263 19.15 -25.87 -9.46
C HIS A 263 17.96 -25.02 -8.96
N TRP A 264 16.76 -25.24 -9.52
CA TRP A 264 15.54 -24.59 -9.08
C TRP A 264 15.22 -24.85 -7.61
N LEU A 265 15.30 -26.10 -7.15
CA LEU A 265 15.05 -26.46 -5.75
C LEU A 265 16.08 -25.83 -4.81
N ASP A 266 17.36 -25.80 -5.21
CA ASP A 266 18.42 -25.17 -4.43
C ASP A 266 18.16 -23.65 -4.26
N LEU A 267 17.79 -22.96 -5.36
CA LEU A 267 17.39 -21.54 -5.32
C LEU A 267 16.15 -21.29 -4.45
N LEU A 268 15.15 -22.17 -4.57
CA LEU A 268 13.90 -22.03 -3.81
C LEU A 268 14.13 -22.20 -2.31
N HIS A 269 14.93 -23.18 -1.88
CA HIS A 269 15.27 -23.37 -0.47
C HIS A 269 16.03 -22.17 0.11
N GLU A 270 16.95 -21.58 -0.66
CA GLU A 270 17.66 -20.38 -0.23
C GLU A 270 16.71 -19.18 -0.07
N ALA A 271 15.81 -18.97 -1.03
CA ALA A 271 14.81 -17.90 -0.98
C ALA A 271 13.79 -18.11 0.16
N GLU A 272 13.35 -19.35 0.42
CA GLU A 272 12.44 -19.68 1.53
C GLU A 272 13.08 -19.39 2.89
N ALA A 273 14.39 -19.65 3.05
CA ALA A 273 15.09 -19.39 4.30
C ALA A 273 15.32 -17.89 4.56
N ASN A 274 15.61 -17.12 3.51
CA ASN A 274 16.08 -15.74 3.64
C ASN A 274 14.98 -14.69 3.38
N ASP A 275 14.15 -14.88 2.36
CA ASP A 275 13.25 -13.84 1.85
C ASP A 275 11.82 -13.98 2.40
N LEU A 276 11.30 -15.20 2.55
CA LEU A 276 9.92 -15.41 3.04
C LEU A 276 9.69 -14.81 4.44
N PRO A 277 10.57 -15.00 5.45
CA PRO A 277 10.38 -14.40 6.76
C PRO A 277 10.41 -12.86 6.72
N ALA A 278 11.23 -12.28 5.84
CA ALA A 278 11.30 -10.83 5.67
C ALA A 278 10.00 -10.28 5.06
N TYR A 279 9.50 -10.95 4.03
CA TYR A 279 8.23 -10.62 3.40
C TYR A 279 7.04 -10.75 4.37
N GLN A 280 6.99 -11.81 5.19
CA GLN A 280 5.95 -11.97 6.20
C GLN A 280 6.00 -10.85 7.25
N ARG A 281 7.18 -10.49 7.75
CA ARG A 281 7.33 -9.35 8.69
C ARG A 281 6.85 -8.04 8.07
N GLN A 282 7.23 -7.80 6.82
CA GLN A 282 6.87 -6.58 6.09
C GLN A 282 5.37 -6.44 5.88
N MET A 283 4.67 -7.52 5.55
CA MET A 283 3.26 -7.48 5.16
C MET A 283 2.30 -7.82 6.30
N SER A 284 2.82 -8.20 7.47
CA SER A 284 2.01 -8.62 8.60
C SER A 284 1.13 -7.49 9.14
N ILE A 285 -0.17 -7.77 9.22
CA ILE A 285 -1.15 -6.91 9.91
C ILE A 285 -1.20 -7.18 11.41
N LEU A 286 -0.45 -8.16 11.92
CA LEU A 286 -0.33 -8.45 13.36
C LEU A 286 0.73 -7.53 13.99
N SER A 287 0.55 -6.23 13.81
CA SER A 287 1.43 -5.20 14.37
C SER A 287 0.67 -3.92 14.67
N THR A 288 1.15 -3.17 15.66
CA THR A 288 0.72 -1.79 15.90
C THR A 288 1.61 -0.82 15.15
N LEU A 289 1.05 0.33 14.77
CA LEU A 289 1.81 1.46 14.27
C LEU A 289 2.09 2.46 15.38
N ASP A 290 3.36 2.78 15.54
CA ASP A 290 3.82 3.89 16.37
C ASP A 290 4.33 5.02 15.47
N PRO A 291 3.59 6.14 15.38
CA PRO A 291 3.97 7.24 14.50
C PRO A 291 5.23 7.94 15.01
N GLY A 292 6.21 8.08 14.14
CA GLY A 292 7.38 8.94 14.32
C GLY A 292 7.24 10.25 13.57
N VAL A 293 8.22 11.15 13.77
CA VAL A 293 8.22 12.47 13.10
C VAL A 293 8.28 12.33 11.58
N TYR A 294 9.15 11.44 11.08
CA TYR A 294 9.38 11.25 9.64
C TYR A 294 9.04 9.84 9.12
N GLY A 295 8.77 8.88 10.01
CA GLY A 295 8.43 7.51 9.59
C GLY A 295 7.60 6.76 10.62
N GLU A 296 7.04 5.61 10.21
CA GLU A 296 6.28 4.72 11.09
C GLU A 296 7.18 3.63 11.71
N THR A 297 6.83 3.17 12.91
CA THR A 297 7.43 1.97 13.50
C THR A 297 6.36 0.91 13.66
N ARG A 298 6.59 -0.25 13.04
CA ARG A 298 5.76 -1.44 13.21
C ARG A 298 6.24 -2.24 14.41
N THR A 299 5.36 -2.46 15.38
CA THR A 299 5.64 -3.27 16.56
C THR A 299 4.77 -4.52 16.50
N PRO A 300 5.33 -5.73 16.37
CA PRO A 300 4.54 -6.96 16.33
C PRO A 300 3.66 -7.13 17.57
N VAL A 301 2.45 -7.64 17.38
CA VAL A 301 1.50 -7.95 18.46
C VAL A 301 1.26 -9.45 18.51
N ALA A 302 1.26 -10.03 19.71
CA ALA A 302 0.96 -11.43 19.89
C ALA A 302 -0.52 -11.70 19.57
N LEU A 303 -0.83 -12.77 18.83
CA LEU A 303 -2.19 -13.09 18.38
C LEU A 303 -3.22 -13.12 19.52
N LYS A 304 -2.84 -13.61 20.71
CA LYS A 304 -3.67 -13.61 21.94
C LYS A 304 -4.10 -12.23 22.44
N GLU A 305 -3.38 -11.17 22.08
CA GLU A 305 -3.64 -9.78 22.48
C GLU A 305 -4.51 -9.05 21.45
N VAL A 306 -4.67 -9.64 20.26
CA VAL A 306 -5.39 -9.03 19.15
C VAL A 306 -6.90 -9.13 19.34
N GLN A 307 -7.58 -8.05 18.96
CA GLN A 307 -9.03 -7.93 19.00
C GLN A 307 -9.55 -7.50 17.63
N ILE A 308 -10.83 -7.78 17.35
CA ILE A 308 -11.56 -7.21 16.23
C ILE A 308 -12.36 -6.01 16.75
N GLY A 309 -12.15 -4.85 16.13
CA GLY A 309 -12.98 -3.69 16.43
C GLY A 309 -14.26 -3.71 15.60
N VAL A 310 -15.40 -3.52 16.26
CA VAL A 310 -16.71 -3.37 15.62
C VAL A 310 -17.25 -1.99 15.96
N ILE A 311 -17.60 -1.22 14.93
CA ILE A 311 -18.25 0.07 15.05
C ILE A 311 -19.74 -0.13 14.74
N TYR A 312 -20.59 0.16 15.73
CA TYR A 312 -22.03 0.03 15.60
C TYR A 312 -22.77 1.11 16.41
N LYS A 313 -23.62 1.86 15.70
CA LYS A 313 -24.32 3.06 16.14
C LYS A 313 -23.38 4.07 16.81
N GLY A 314 -22.26 4.40 16.14
CA GLY A 314 -21.26 5.35 16.65
C GLY A 314 -20.55 4.93 17.93
N ARG A 315 -20.47 3.62 18.20
CA ARG A 315 -19.79 3.04 19.37
C ARG A 315 -18.81 1.98 18.92
N TYR A 316 -17.70 1.88 19.64
CA TYR A 316 -16.65 0.90 19.42
C TYR A 316 -16.82 -0.27 20.38
N TYR A 317 -16.65 -1.49 19.87
CA TYR A 317 -16.67 -2.73 20.62
C TYR A 317 -15.46 -3.57 20.22
N LEU A 318 -14.74 -4.11 21.19
CA LEU A 318 -13.56 -4.94 20.95
C LEU A 318 -13.88 -6.39 21.30
N LEU A 319 -13.86 -7.25 20.27
CA LEU A 319 -14.11 -8.68 20.42
C LEU A 319 -12.77 -9.43 20.36
N PRO A 320 -12.51 -10.38 21.27
CA PRO A 320 -11.24 -11.10 21.28
C PRO A 320 -11.09 -11.99 20.05
N ALA A 321 -9.90 -11.98 19.42
CA ALA A 321 -9.61 -12.87 18.30
C ALA A 321 -9.33 -14.32 18.75
N CYS A 322 -8.96 -14.49 20.02
CA CYS A 322 -8.62 -15.79 20.60
C CYS A 322 -9.58 -16.19 21.72
N ARG A 323 -9.72 -17.50 21.95
CA ARG A 323 -10.37 -17.98 23.17
C ARG A 323 -9.53 -17.59 24.39
N PRO A 324 -10.15 -17.24 25.53
CA PRO A 324 -9.42 -16.84 26.73
C PRO A 324 -8.32 -17.84 27.11
N GLY A 325 -7.09 -17.35 27.27
CA GLY A 325 -5.94 -18.16 27.68
C GLY A 325 -5.36 -19.09 26.60
N THR A 326 -5.76 -18.96 25.34
CA THR A 326 -5.24 -19.80 24.23
C THR A 326 -4.87 -18.96 23.00
N ASP A 327 -4.13 -19.55 22.07
CA ASP A 327 -3.90 -18.99 20.72
C ASP A 327 -4.87 -19.58 19.67
N ARG A 328 -6.02 -20.11 20.11
CA ARG A 328 -7.03 -20.70 19.21
C ARG A 328 -8.09 -19.67 18.84
N PRO A 329 -8.66 -19.71 17.61
CA PRO A 329 -9.72 -18.80 17.19
C PRO A 329 -10.88 -18.80 18.20
N ALA A 330 -11.44 -17.61 18.48
CA ALA A 330 -12.64 -17.48 19.28
C ALA A 330 -13.77 -18.37 18.73
N ARG A 331 -14.63 -18.90 19.61
CA ARG A 331 -15.73 -19.76 19.18
C ARG A 331 -16.83 -18.90 18.56
N VAL A 332 -17.39 -19.36 17.44
CA VAL A 332 -18.52 -18.71 16.78
C VAL A 332 -19.71 -18.51 17.71
N SER A 333 -19.98 -19.46 18.62
CA SER A 333 -21.05 -19.34 19.63
C SER A 333 -20.83 -18.12 20.54
N ASP A 334 -19.59 -17.95 21.02
CA ASP A 334 -19.23 -16.92 21.99
C ASP A 334 -19.25 -15.55 21.30
N VAL A 335 -18.69 -15.46 20.09
CA VAL A 335 -18.72 -14.24 19.27
C VAL A 335 -20.15 -13.84 18.92
N ARG A 336 -20.98 -14.79 18.47
CA ARG A 336 -22.39 -14.55 18.12
C ARG A 336 -23.18 -14.04 19.31
N ALA A 337 -22.95 -14.58 20.50
CA ALA A 337 -23.58 -14.12 21.74
C ALA A 337 -23.15 -12.70 22.13
N LEU A 338 -21.86 -12.36 21.96
CA LEU A 338 -21.35 -10.99 22.18
C LEU A 338 -21.95 -9.99 21.19
N VAL A 339 -22.07 -10.36 19.91
CA VAL A 339 -22.72 -9.52 18.89
C VAL A 339 -24.21 -9.33 19.20
N ALA A 340 -24.90 -10.39 19.63
CA ALA A 340 -26.28 -10.28 20.11
C ALA A 340 -26.39 -9.34 21.31
N ALA A 341 -25.44 -9.36 22.24
CA ALA A 341 -25.40 -8.43 23.37
C ALA A 341 -25.16 -6.97 22.94
N ILE A 342 -24.31 -6.73 21.93
CA ILE A 342 -24.11 -5.38 21.33
C ILE A 342 -25.44 -4.82 20.80
N ILE A 343 -26.22 -5.65 20.09
CA ILE A 343 -27.47 -5.22 19.46
C ILE A 343 -28.58 -5.05 20.51
N ALA A 344 -28.72 -5.99 21.44
CA ALA A 344 -29.78 -5.98 22.44
C ALA A 344 -29.56 -4.90 23.51
N GLN A 345 -28.31 -4.64 23.89
CA GLN A 345 -27.93 -3.71 24.95
C GLN A 345 -26.75 -2.85 24.51
N PRO A 346 -26.94 -1.83 23.65
CA PRO A 346 -25.84 -0.94 23.25
C PRO A 346 -25.13 -0.32 24.45
N SER A 347 -23.80 -0.17 24.38
CA SER A 347 -23.02 0.56 25.41
C SER A 347 -23.53 2.01 25.54
N GLY A 348 -23.07 2.77 26.56
CA GLY A 348 -23.65 4.05 27.01
C GLY A 348 -23.82 5.19 25.96
N PRO A 349 -23.52 6.45 26.26
CA PRO A 349 -23.60 7.50 25.23
C PRO A 349 -22.62 7.19 24.08
N ALA A 350 -22.96 7.61 22.86
CA ALA A 350 -22.09 7.42 21.70
C ALA A 350 -20.70 8.04 21.96
N SER A 351 -19.66 7.39 21.44
CA SER A 351 -18.30 7.92 21.51
C SER A 351 -18.16 9.12 20.57
N ALA A 352 -17.29 10.07 20.93
CA ALA A 352 -16.90 11.09 19.97
C ALA A 352 -16.19 10.44 18.77
N PRO A 353 -16.43 10.95 17.55
CA PRO A 353 -15.84 10.38 16.33
C PRO A 353 -14.32 10.57 16.32
N LEU A 354 -13.61 9.56 15.84
CA LEU A 354 -12.15 9.55 15.73
C LEU A 354 -11.65 9.94 14.34
N LEU A 355 -12.54 10.15 13.37
CA LEU A 355 -12.19 10.54 12.01
C LEU A 355 -11.31 11.79 11.94
N ASP A 356 -11.53 12.77 12.82
CA ASP A 356 -10.71 13.97 12.90
C ASP A 356 -9.25 13.66 13.22
N LEU A 357 -8.99 12.72 14.14
CA LEU A 357 -7.65 12.26 14.47
C LEU A 357 -7.01 11.50 13.31
N ALA A 358 -7.78 10.70 12.57
CA ALA A 358 -7.31 9.97 11.39
C ALA A 358 -6.89 10.90 10.23
N SER A 359 -7.38 12.15 10.23
CA SER A 359 -7.04 13.17 9.23
C SER A 359 -5.87 14.08 9.63
N LEU A 360 -5.30 13.90 10.83
CA LEU A 360 -4.11 14.63 11.23
C LEU A 360 -2.89 14.06 10.51
N ARG A 361 -1.91 14.91 10.22
CA ARG A 361 -0.60 14.42 9.82
C ARG A 361 -0.03 13.53 10.92
N ARG A 362 0.68 12.47 10.58
CA ARG A 362 1.19 11.49 11.56
C ARG A 362 2.10 12.15 12.60
N GLY A 363 2.98 13.05 12.18
CA GLY A 363 3.82 13.85 13.09
C GLY A 363 3.02 14.77 14.03
N ALA A 364 1.89 15.33 13.56
CA ALA A 364 1.00 16.16 14.36
C ALA A 364 0.19 15.32 15.37
N LEU A 365 -0.26 14.13 14.98
CA LEU A 365 -0.96 13.19 15.85
C LEU A 365 -0.10 12.85 17.08
N VAL A 366 1.22 12.63 16.93
CA VAL A 366 2.14 12.41 18.06
C VAL A 366 2.11 13.58 19.05
N ALA A 367 2.17 14.82 18.54
CA ALA A 367 2.17 16.02 19.38
C ALA A 367 0.82 16.22 20.08
N VAL A 368 -0.28 15.96 19.38
CA VAL A 368 -1.65 16.00 19.93
C VAL A 368 -1.80 14.96 21.04
N ARG A 369 -1.41 13.70 20.80
CA ARG A 369 -1.52 12.61 21.79
C ARG A 369 -0.81 12.91 23.10
N LYS A 370 0.36 13.56 23.07
CA LYS A 370 1.09 13.98 24.29
C LYS A 370 0.31 14.96 25.17
N LYS A 371 -0.68 15.66 24.61
CA LYS A 371 -1.48 16.69 25.28
C LYS A 371 -2.91 16.21 25.62
N LEU A 372 -3.32 15.06 25.12
CA LEU A 372 -4.62 14.46 25.45
C LEU A 372 -4.63 13.94 26.90
N ASP A 373 -5.81 13.93 27.51
CA ASP A 373 -6.03 13.30 28.80
C ASP A 373 -5.50 11.86 28.85
N ARG A 374 -4.99 11.45 30.01
CA ARG A 374 -4.40 10.13 30.20
C ARG A 374 -5.42 9.01 30.02
N GLY A 375 -6.65 9.21 30.48
CA GLY A 375 -7.73 8.24 30.29
C GLY A 375 -8.12 8.09 28.82
N LEU A 376 -8.21 9.20 28.08
CA LEU A 376 -8.45 9.18 26.64
C LEU A 376 -7.33 8.46 25.88
N ASN A 377 -6.07 8.72 26.21
CA ASN A 377 -4.93 8.01 25.63
C ASN A 377 -4.99 6.50 25.90
N GLN A 378 -5.38 6.08 27.11
CA GLN A 378 -5.56 4.67 27.44
C GLN A 378 -6.66 3.99 26.61
N GLU A 379 -7.78 4.68 26.39
CA GLU A 379 -8.85 4.16 25.52
C GLU A 379 -8.41 4.10 24.06
N LEU A 380 -7.64 5.08 23.57
CA LEU A 380 -7.04 5.04 22.23
C LEU A 380 -6.01 3.91 22.09
N ASP A 381 -5.21 3.64 23.13
CA ASP A 381 -4.22 2.55 23.11
C ASP A 381 -4.89 1.18 23.04
N ARG A 382 -6.09 1.01 23.60
CA ARG A 382 -6.88 -0.22 23.42
C ARG A 382 -7.26 -0.47 21.97
N LEU A 383 -7.45 0.58 21.16
CA LEU A 383 -7.72 0.41 19.73
C LEU A 383 -6.50 -0.08 18.95
N LYS A 384 -5.26 0.14 19.43
CA LYS A 384 -4.06 -0.28 18.69
C LYS A 384 -3.99 -1.79 18.45
N THR A 385 -4.58 -2.60 19.34
CA THR A 385 -4.63 -4.06 19.18
C THR A 385 -5.74 -4.54 18.25
N THR A 386 -6.40 -3.62 17.52
CA THR A 386 -7.42 -3.93 16.51
C THR A 386 -6.90 -3.69 15.09
N PRO A 387 -6.15 -4.63 14.48
CA PRO A 387 -5.65 -4.45 13.12
C PRO A 387 -6.77 -4.41 12.07
N ILE A 388 -7.93 -5.02 12.39
CA ILE A 388 -9.12 -5.03 11.56
C ILE A 388 -10.26 -4.33 12.31
N LEU A 389 -10.83 -3.30 11.68
CA LEU A 389 -12.05 -2.62 12.10
C LEU A 389 -13.20 -2.98 11.15
N LEU A 390 -14.39 -3.26 11.69
CA LEU A 390 -15.60 -3.50 10.93
C LEU A 390 -16.62 -2.41 11.29
N ASN A 391 -17.03 -1.60 10.33
CA ASN A 391 -18.02 -0.56 10.53
C ASN A 391 -19.37 -0.96 9.93
N PHE A 392 -20.35 -1.12 10.82
CA PHE A 392 -21.74 -1.46 10.50
C PHE A 392 -22.71 -0.29 10.73
N ASP A 393 -22.20 0.94 10.81
CA ASP A 393 -23.02 2.13 10.78
C ASP A 393 -23.63 2.30 9.37
N PRO A 394 -24.95 2.50 9.25
CA PRO A 394 -25.61 2.55 7.96
C PRO A 394 -25.03 3.64 7.05
N ARG A 395 -24.75 3.28 5.80
CA ARG A 395 -24.35 4.24 4.76
C ARG A 395 -25.09 4.02 3.45
N PRO A 396 -25.54 5.09 2.77
CA PRO A 396 -26.20 4.95 1.48
C PRO A 396 -25.22 4.51 0.39
N ARG A 397 -25.46 3.34 -0.22
CA ARG A 397 -24.62 2.76 -1.28
C ARG A 397 -24.49 3.61 -2.55
N TYR A 398 -25.37 4.57 -2.79
CA TYR A 398 -25.30 5.44 -3.98
C TYR A 398 -24.18 6.49 -3.89
N LEU A 399 -23.57 6.66 -2.72
CA LEU A 399 -22.46 7.58 -2.55
C LEU A 399 -21.22 7.07 -3.32
N PRO A 400 -20.38 7.97 -3.85
CA PRO A 400 -19.07 7.59 -4.40
C PRO A 400 -18.23 6.83 -3.38
N LEU A 401 -17.36 5.94 -3.86
CA LEU A 401 -16.43 5.18 -3.02
C LEU A 401 -15.58 6.10 -2.13
N SER A 402 -15.15 7.26 -2.65
CA SER A 402 -14.42 8.26 -1.84
C SER A 402 -15.16 8.70 -0.59
N ASP A 403 -16.48 8.88 -0.69
CA ASP A 403 -17.34 9.40 0.37
C ASP A 403 -17.72 8.28 1.34
N LEU A 404 -18.03 7.10 0.79
CA LEU A 404 -18.31 5.90 1.56
C LEU A 404 -17.16 5.54 2.50
N ARG A 405 -15.91 5.79 2.06
CA ARG A 405 -14.70 5.57 2.87
C ARG A 405 -14.47 6.61 3.96
N GLN A 406 -15.04 7.81 3.87
CA GLN A 406 -14.95 8.81 4.95
C GLN A 406 -15.86 8.47 6.15
N ALA A 407 -16.01 7.19 6.47
CA ALA A 407 -16.79 6.73 7.61
C ALA A 407 -15.94 6.66 8.87
N GLU A 408 -16.67 6.56 9.97
CA GLU A 408 -16.08 6.37 11.28
C GLU A 408 -15.12 5.17 11.25
N ARG A 409 -13.95 5.42 11.79
CA ARG A 409 -12.79 4.52 11.79
C ARG A 409 -11.93 4.97 12.96
N GLY A 410 -10.98 4.14 13.38
CA GLY A 410 -10.02 4.58 14.39
C GLY A 410 -9.01 5.58 13.85
N ILE A 411 -7.90 5.79 14.55
CA ILE A 411 -7.01 6.94 14.38
C ILE A 411 -6.01 6.86 13.21
N GLY A 412 -6.28 6.00 12.23
CA GLY A 412 -5.40 5.76 11.07
C GLY A 412 -4.32 4.68 11.27
N ASP A 413 -4.20 4.11 12.46
CA ASP A 413 -3.20 3.06 12.77
C ASP A 413 -3.62 1.65 12.28
N HIS A 414 -4.89 1.50 11.91
CA HIS A 414 -5.49 0.20 11.61
C HIS A 414 -5.14 -0.27 10.21
N ALA A 415 -4.79 -1.55 10.08
CA ALA A 415 -4.38 -2.13 8.82
C ALA A 415 -5.53 -2.16 7.80
N LEU A 416 -6.70 -2.62 8.25
CA LEU A 416 -7.88 -2.82 7.42
C LEU A 416 -9.10 -2.25 8.14
N THR A 417 -9.91 -1.48 7.41
CA THR A 417 -11.27 -1.12 7.83
C THR A 417 -12.25 -1.60 6.78
N ILE A 418 -13.28 -2.35 7.18
CA ILE A 418 -14.35 -2.81 6.29
C ILE A 418 -15.62 -2.02 6.61
N PHE A 419 -16.24 -1.43 5.59
CA PHE A 419 -17.51 -0.71 5.73
C PHE A 419 -18.65 -1.50 5.11
N ASP A 420 -19.74 -1.65 5.85
CA ASP A 420 -20.98 -2.24 5.34
C ASP A 420 -21.93 -1.14 4.83
N THR A 421 -22.31 -1.23 3.55
CA THR A 421 -23.34 -0.34 2.97
C THR A 421 -24.74 -0.95 3.03
N GLY A 422 -24.87 -2.16 3.61
CA GLY A 422 -26.08 -2.98 3.60
C GLY A 422 -26.32 -3.72 2.29
N SER A 423 -25.52 -3.48 1.24
CA SER A 423 -25.63 -4.18 -0.05
C SER A 423 -24.29 -4.44 -0.75
N THR A 424 -23.22 -3.82 -0.27
CA THR A 424 -21.83 -4.02 -0.68
C THR A 424 -20.93 -3.83 0.53
N LEU A 425 -19.73 -4.40 0.43
CA LEU A 425 -18.69 -4.27 1.45
C LEU A 425 -17.50 -3.54 0.84
N ILE A 426 -16.98 -2.56 1.58
CA ILE A 426 -15.85 -1.74 1.14
C ILE A 426 -14.65 -2.07 2.01
N PHE A 427 -13.59 -2.51 1.38
CA PHE A 427 -12.31 -2.77 2.02
C PHE A 427 -11.45 -1.52 1.86
N ASP A 428 -11.10 -0.87 2.97
CA ASP A 428 -10.18 0.25 3.02
C ASP A 428 -8.89 -0.21 3.70
N GLN A 429 -7.85 -0.37 2.88
CA GLN A 429 -6.62 -1.07 3.19
C GLN A 429 -5.46 -0.08 3.25
N SER A 430 -4.81 0.01 4.40
CA SER A 430 -3.63 0.88 4.58
C SER A 430 -2.51 0.46 3.62
N HIS A 431 -1.94 1.42 2.88
CA HIS A 431 -0.76 1.17 2.03
C HIS A 431 0.43 0.65 2.83
N ILE A 432 0.46 0.90 4.13
CA ILE A 432 1.51 0.40 5.03
C ILE A 432 1.54 -1.13 5.08
N PHE A 433 0.40 -1.77 4.88
CA PHE A 433 0.24 -3.22 5.01
C PHE A 433 -0.23 -3.91 3.73
N PHE A 434 -0.71 -3.14 2.75
CA PHE A 434 -1.35 -3.67 1.56
C PHE A 434 -0.85 -2.94 0.32
N ASP A 435 -0.72 -3.69 -0.77
CA ASP A 435 -0.70 -3.12 -2.11
C ASP A 435 -1.99 -3.47 -2.85
N GLY A 436 -2.10 -3.01 -4.11
CA GLY A 436 -3.28 -3.25 -4.93
C GLY A 436 -3.56 -4.73 -5.21
N SER A 437 -2.53 -5.51 -5.53
CA SER A 437 -2.68 -6.92 -5.93
C SER A 437 -3.07 -7.81 -4.75
N TRP A 438 -2.36 -7.67 -3.62
CA TRP A 438 -2.66 -8.39 -2.40
C TRP A 438 -3.97 -7.92 -1.77
N GLY A 439 -4.23 -6.62 -1.78
CA GLY A 439 -5.45 -6.05 -1.24
C GLY A 439 -6.71 -6.55 -1.94
N ALA A 440 -6.71 -6.58 -3.28
CA ALA A 440 -7.81 -7.15 -4.06
C ALA A 440 -7.98 -8.66 -3.82
N ALA A 441 -6.88 -9.42 -3.84
CA ALA A 441 -6.92 -10.85 -3.55
C ALA A 441 -7.48 -11.17 -2.16
N LEU A 442 -7.06 -10.41 -1.15
CA LEU A 442 -7.55 -10.57 0.22
C LEU A 442 -9.04 -10.20 0.33
N ALA A 443 -9.49 -9.14 -0.35
CA ALA A 443 -10.91 -8.78 -0.36
C ALA A 443 -11.80 -9.92 -0.90
N GLU A 444 -11.35 -10.61 -1.94
CA GLU A 444 -12.04 -11.78 -2.49
C GLU A 444 -12.02 -12.97 -1.52
N ILE A 445 -10.86 -13.27 -0.92
CA ILE A 445 -10.71 -14.33 0.10
C ILE A 445 -11.66 -14.11 1.28
N LEU A 446 -11.67 -12.89 1.83
CA LEU A 446 -12.52 -12.55 2.96
C LEU A 446 -14.00 -12.57 2.58
N THR A 447 -14.35 -12.16 1.36
CA THR A 447 -15.73 -12.27 0.86
C THR A 447 -16.19 -13.73 0.82
N ASN A 448 -15.35 -14.65 0.33
CA ASN A 448 -15.68 -16.08 0.29
C ASN A 448 -15.73 -16.73 1.68
N GLU A 449 -14.82 -16.36 2.58
CA GLU A 449 -14.85 -16.84 3.97
C GLU A 449 -16.12 -16.35 4.70
N ALA A 450 -16.49 -15.07 4.50
CA ALA A 450 -17.73 -14.52 5.05
C ALA A 450 -18.97 -15.24 4.53
N LEU A 451 -18.99 -15.61 3.26
CA LEU A 451 -20.08 -16.41 2.67
C LEU A 451 -20.17 -17.80 3.30
N ALA A 452 -19.05 -18.44 3.59
CA ALA A 452 -19.04 -19.73 4.29
C ALA A 452 -19.62 -19.61 5.71
N TRP A 453 -19.25 -18.55 6.45
CA TRP A 453 -19.84 -18.26 7.76
C TRP A 453 -21.34 -17.95 7.67
N ALA A 454 -21.75 -17.16 6.69
CA ALA A 454 -23.16 -16.84 6.47
C ALA A 454 -24.00 -18.08 6.21
N ALA A 455 -23.52 -18.98 5.33
CA ALA A 455 -24.18 -20.24 5.04
C ALA A 455 -24.36 -21.10 6.30
N TYR A 456 -23.34 -21.16 7.16
CA TYR A 456 -23.42 -21.86 8.44
C TYR A 456 -24.40 -21.19 9.42
N LEU A 457 -24.25 -19.87 9.65
CA LEU A 457 -25.01 -19.12 10.65
C LEU A 457 -26.51 -19.09 10.34
N HIS A 458 -26.89 -19.06 9.06
CA HIS A 458 -28.29 -19.12 8.65
C HIS A 458 -28.99 -20.42 9.08
N THR A 459 -28.25 -21.51 9.31
CA THR A 459 -28.82 -22.79 9.75
C THR A 459 -29.06 -22.86 11.26
N LEU A 460 -28.55 -21.89 12.03
CA LEU A 460 -28.63 -21.89 13.49
C LEU A 460 -29.93 -21.23 13.99
N PRO A 461 -30.42 -21.60 15.19
CA PRO A 461 -31.53 -20.90 15.83
C PRO A 461 -31.16 -19.43 16.12
N ALA A 462 -32.15 -18.62 16.50
CA ALA A 462 -31.94 -17.23 16.89
C ALA A 462 -30.83 -17.10 17.96
N ALA A 463 -29.99 -16.08 17.83
CA ALA A 463 -28.88 -15.85 18.76
C ALA A 463 -29.38 -15.40 20.13
N GLU A 464 -28.81 -15.96 21.19
CA GLU A 464 -29.03 -15.49 22.56
C GLU A 464 -27.92 -14.52 22.98
N PRO A 465 -28.25 -13.37 23.58
CA PRO A 465 -27.24 -12.40 24.02
C PRO A 465 -26.41 -12.95 25.18
N ALA A 466 -25.10 -12.70 25.14
CA ALA A 466 -24.22 -12.96 26.28
C ALA A 466 -24.63 -12.12 27.50
N ALA A 467 -24.37 -12.64 28.70
CA ALA A 467 -24.64 -11.93 29.95
C ALA A 467 -23.81 -10.64 30.08
N GLU A 468 -22.57 -10.69 29.58
CA GLU A 468 -21.66 -9.55 29.56
C GLU A 468 -21.46 -9.03 28.14
N ARG A 469 -21.25 -7.72 28.04
CA ARG A 469 -20.95 -7.04 26.77
C ARG A 469 -19.45 -7.04 26.52
N PRO A 470 -19.02 -7.03 25.25
CA PRO A 470 -17.62 -6.83 24.94
C PRO A 470 -17.14 -5.46 25.42
N LEU A 471 -15.81 -5.34 25.61
CA LEU A 471 -15.17 -4.09 25.97
C LEU A 471 -15.55 -2.99 24.96
N SER A 472 -15.98 -1.83 25.46
CA SER A 472 -16.41 -0.72 24.62
C SER A 472 -15.66 0.56 25.01
N PRO A 473 -14.60 0.92 24.27
CA PRO A 473 -13.86 2.15 24.50
C PRO A 473 -14.75 3.39 24.32
N VAL A 474 -14.64 4.35 25.24
CA VAL A 474 -15.42 5.58 25.22
C VAL A 474 -14.50 6.78 25.04
N PHE A 475 -14.66 7.47 23.91
CA PHE A 475 -13.85 8.64 23.58
C PHE A 475 -14.59 9.92 23.98
N ARG A 476 -14.05 10.63 24.95
CA ARG A 476 -14.56 11.92 25.43
C ARG A 476 -13.45 12.96 25.34
N PHE A 477 -13.60 13.88 24.40
CA PHE A 477 -12.70 15.01 24.26
C PHE A 477 -13.21 16.20 25.08
N GLN A 478 -12.30 16.90 25.73
CA GLN A 478 -12.53 18.21 26.30
C GLN A 478 -12.58 19.27 25.19
N PRO A 479 -13.29 20.40 25.40
CA PRO A 479 -13.35 21.47 24.40
C PRO A 479 -11.98 21.97 23.93
N ALA A 480 -11.02 22.12 24.85
CA ALA A 480 -9.65 22.53 24.53
C ALA A 480 -8.90 21.49 23.68
N GLU A 481 -9.18 20.19 23.87
CA GLU A 481 -8.59 19.13 23.05
C GLU A 481 -9.16 19.16 21.62
N LEU A 482 -10.47 19.37 21.49
CA LEU A 482 -11.13 19.51 20.17
C LEU A 482 -10.59 20.72 19.39
N GLU A 483 -10.36 21.85 20.07
CA GLU A 483 -9.79 23.04 19.45
C GLU A 483 -8.36 22.78 18.96
N MET A 484 -7.53 22.16 19.80
CA MET A 484 -6.19 21.72 19.41
C MET A 484 -6.19 20.75 18.21
N ILE A 485 -7.12 19.78 18.17
CA ILE A 485 -7.26 18.83 17.06
C ILE A 485 -7.70 19.55 15.78
N ARG A 486 -8.51 20.61 15.87
CA ARG A 486 -8.94 21.41 14.71
C ARG A 486 -7.79 22.22 14.13
N GLU A 487 -6.93 22.79 14.98
CA GLU A 487 -5.79 23.61 14.56
C GLU A 487 -4.58 22.80 14.09
N ALA A 488 -4.51 21.52 14.46
CA ALA A 488 -3.39 20.66 14.10
C ALA A 488 -3.26 20.46 12.57
N PRO A 489 -2.03 20.37 12.03
CA PRO A 489 -1.81 20.12 10.61
C PRO A 489 -2.49 18.83 10.12
N ARG A 490 -3.23 18.93 9.02
CA ARG A 490 -3.98 17.81 8.42
C ARG A 490 -3.31 17.28 7.16
N VAL A 491 -3.59 16.02 6.86
CA VAL A 491 -3.35 15.46 5.53
C VAL A 491 -4.30 16.12 4.53
N THR A 492 -3.86 16.26 3.29
CA THR A 492 -4.69 16.87 2.25
C THR A 492 -5.94 16.01 2.03
N PRO A 493 -7.14 16.61 2.01
CA PRO A 493 -8.36 15.87 1.72
C PRO A 493 -8.23 15.11 0.42
N HIS A 494 -8.67 13.85 0.41
CA HIS A 494 -8.75 13.06 -0.80
C HIS A 494 -9.77 13.69 -1.75
N VAL A 495 -9.37 13.93 -3.01
CA VAL A 495 -10.25 14.38 -4.08
C VAL A 495 -10.33 13.26 -5.10
N SER A 496 -11.54 12.79 -5.39
CA SER A 496 -11.79 11.70 -6.34
C SER A 496 -12.59 12.20 -7.54
N ALA A 497 -12.43 11.52 -8.66
CA ALA A 497 -13.36 11.57 -9.78
C ALA A 497 -13.62 10.13 -10.21
N GLU A 498 -14.83 9.64 -9.94
CA GLU A 498 -15.24 8.29 -10.32
C GLU A 498 -15.92 8.33 -11.69
N SER A 499 -15.56 7.38 -12.55
CA SER A 499 -16.13 7.27 -13.89
C SER A 499 -16.47 5.83 -14.19
N ASN A 500 -17.72 5.62 -14.60
CA ASN A 500 -18.19 4.36 -15.17
C ASN A 500 -18.02 4.31 -16.70
N ARG A 501 -17.37 5.32 -17.30
CA ARG A 501 -17.24 5.45 -18.76
C ARG A 501 -16.08 4.63 -19.35
N VAL A 502 -15.21 4.06 -18.51
CA VAL A 502 -14.08 3.25 -18.99
C VAL A 502 -14.59 1.92 -19.51
N ASP A 503 -14.44 1.70 -20.82
CA ASP A 503 -14.77 0.42 -21.45
C ASP A 503 -13.56 -0.52 -21.43
N LEU A 504 -13.52 -1.39 -20.41
CA LEU A 504 -12.48 -2.41 -20.27
C LEU A 504 -12.49 -3.42 -21.43
N ASN A 505 -13.65 -3.71 -22.02
CA ASN A 505 -13.73 -4.63 -23.15
C ASN A 505 -13.11 -4.03 -24.40
N ALA A 506 -13.32 -2.74 -24.64
CA ALA A 506 -12.66 -2.02 -25.72
C ALA A 506 -11.13 -2.01 -25.53
N LEU A 507 -10.62 -1.73 -24.32
CA LEU A 507 -9.18 -1.78 -24.02
C LEU A 507 -8.58 -3.17 -24.26
N LEU A 508 -9.26 -4.22 -23.80
CA LEU A 508 -8.82 -5.60 -24.02
C LEU A 508 -8.85 -5.99 -25.50
N THR A 509 -9.83 -5.48 -26.25
CA THR A 509 -9.95 -5.71 -27.70
C THR A 509 -8.84 -5.00 -28.46
N LEU A 510 -8.57 -3.73 -28.15
CA LEU A 510 -7.44 -2.98 -28.69
C LEU A 510 -6.11 -3.69 -28.42
N ARG A 511 -5.90 -4.16 -27.19
CA ARG A 511 -4.71 -4.93 -26.82
C ARG A 511 -4.56 -6.20 -27.67
N LYS A 512 -5.64 -6.94 -27.89
CA LYS A 512 -5.64 -8.15 -28.74
C LYS A 512 -5.31 -7.80 -30.20
N LEU A 513 -5.90 -6.71 -30.73
CA LEU A 513 -5.64 -6.25 -32.10
C LEU A 513 -4.18 -5.83 -32.30
N LEU A 514 -3.61 -5.08 -31.36
CA LEU A 514 -2.20 -4.67 -31.41
C LEU A 514 -1.26 -5.88 -31.35
N ARG A 515 -1.55 -6.83 -30.46
CA ARG A 515 -0.79 -8.10 -30.37
C ARG A 515 -0.88 -8.92 -31.66
N ALA A 516 -2.03 -8.93 -32.34
CA ALA A 516 -2.18 -9.63 -33.62
C ALA A 516 -1.34 -9.01 -34.74
N ARG A 517 -0.99 -7.72 -34.66
CA ARG A 517 -0.11 -7.05 -35.62
C ARG A 517 1.37 -7.23 -35.33
N SER A 518 1.75 -7.49 -34.08
CA SER A 518 3.12 -7.84 -33.71
C SER A 518 3.13 -8.62 -32.40
N GLU A 519 3.58 -9.88 -32.46
CA GLU A 519 3.75 -10.71 -31.27
C GLU A 519 4.87 -10.21 -30.33
N LEU A 520 5.78 -9.39 -30.86
CA LEU A 520 6.82 -8.73 -30.07
C LEU A 520 6.25 -7.64 -29.16
N LEU A 521 5.07 -7.08 -29.48
CA LEU A 521 4.37 -6.11 -28.63
C LEU A 521 3.66 -6.83 -27.48
N GLN A 522 4.36 -7.05 -26.38
CA GLN A 522 3.79 -7.59 -25.13
C GLN A 522 3.09 -6.52 -24.27
N LEU A 523 2.26 -5.68 -24.91
CA LEU A 523 1.59 -4.56 -24.26
C LEU A 523 0.58 -5.04 -23.19
N THR A 524 0.67 -4.45 -22.01
CA THR A 524 -0.29 -4.57 -20.92
C THR A 524 -1.34 -3.44 -20.99
N VAL A 525 -2.39 -3.54 -20.16
CA VAL A 525 -3.35 -2.44 -20.02
C VAL A 525 -2.68 -1.21 -19.41
N ASN A 526 -1.74 -1.40 -18.48
CA ASN A 526 -0.96 -0.30 -17.90
C ASN A 526 -0.16 0.43 -18.97
N ASP A 527 0.45 -0.28 -19.92
CA ASP A 527 1.22 0.37 -21.00
C ASP A 527 0.32 1.27 -21.86
N LEU A 528 -0.90 0.81 -22.17
CA LEU A 528 -1.90 1.60 -22.90
C LEU A 528 -2.35 2.82 -22.09
N LEU A 529 -2.56 2.66 -20.78
CA LEU A 529 -2.94 3.76 -19.88
C LEU A 529 -1.81 4.78 -19.69
N VAL A 530 -0.56 4.33 -19.62
CA VAL A 530 0.63 5.19 -19.56
C VAL A 530 0.77 5.99 -20.85
N LEU A 531 0.64 5.34 -22.00
CA LEU A 531 0.66 6.01 -23.30
C LEU A 531 -0.48 7.03 -23.41
N TYR A 532 -1.70 6.63 -23.04
CA TYR A 532 -2.85 7.54 -22.97
C TYR A 532 -2.57 8.72 -22.04
N ARG A 533 -2.01 8.50 -20.86
CA ARG A 533 -1.69 9.56 -19.90
C ARG A 533 -0.65 10.52 -20.46
N ALA A 534 0.36 10.02 -21.17
CA ALA A 534 1.38 10.86 -21.81
C ALA A 534 0.76 11.75 -22.92
N ILE A 535 -0.09 11.17 -23.77
CA ILE A 535 -0.83 11.91 -24.81
C ILE A 535 -1.79 12.92 -24.16
N HIS A 536 -2.61 12.47 -23.21
CA HIS A 536 -3.57 13.29 -22.49
C HIS A 536 -2.90 14.44 -21.76
N ALA A 537 -1.73 14.26 -21.14
CA ALA A 537 -1.02 15.37 -20.48
C ALA A 537 -0.70 16.53 -21.43
N LEU A 538 -0.47 16.25 -22.72
CA LEU A 538 -0.21 17.26 -23.75
C LEU A 538 -1.50 17.79 -24.40
N THR A 539 -2.48 16.92 -24.63
CA THR A 539 -3.72 17.27 -25.33
C THR A 539 -4.84 17.73 -24.39
N TYR A 540 -4.64 17.63 -23.08
CA TYR A 540 -5.63 18.03 -22.10
C TYR A 540 -5.88 19.53 -22.17
N ILE A 541 -7.11 19.86 -22.52
CA ILE A 541 -7.63 21.22 -22.46
C ILE A 541 -8.56 21.28 -21.26
N PRO A 542 -8.24 22.06 -20.22
CA PRO A 542 -9.12 22.20 -19.07
C PRO A 542 -10.44 22.84 -19.52
N ASP A 543 -11.55 22.37 -18.94
CA ASP A 543 -12.87 22.93 -19.20
C ASP A 543 -12.88 24.43 -18.85
N SER A 544 -13.42 25.27 -19.75
CA SER A 544 -13.47 26.72 -19.57
C SER A 544 -14.20 27.14 -18.29
N ASN A 545 -15.20 26.37 -17.87
CA ASN A 545 -15.93 26.60 -16.64
C ASN A 545 -15.06 26.34 -15.41
N VAL A 546 -14.21 25.30 -15.44
CA VAL A 546 -13.24 25.02 -14.36
C VAL A 546 -12.24 26.16 -14.23
N ILE A 547 -11.71 26.67 -15.34
CA ILE A 547 -10.81 27.83 -15.34
C ILE A 547 -11.50 29.08 -14.80
N ALA A 548 -12.75 29.32 -15.22
CA ALA A 548 -13.54 30.45 -14.72
C ALA A 548 -13.82 30.35 -13.22
N ASP A 549 -14.13 29.14 -12.74
CA ASP A 549 -14.40 28.85 -11.34
C ASP A 549 -13.14 29.00 -10.47
N LEU A 550 -11.98 28.50 -10.92
CA LEU A 550 -10.70 28.72 -10.26
C LEU A 550 -10.34 30.20 -10.18
N LYS A 551 -10.53 30.96 -11.27
CA LYS A 551 -10.32 32.42 -11.28
C LYS A 551 -11.28 33.15 -10.34
N ARG A 552 -12.53 32.68 -10.22
CA ARG A 552 -13.51 33.22 -9.29
C ARG A 552 -13.13 32.92 -7.84
N LEU A 553 -12.71 31.69 -7.55
CA LEU A 553 -12.24 31.26 -6.22
C LEU A 553 -10.95 31.98 -5.81
N ALA A 554 -10.03 32.25 -6.75
CA ALA A 554 -8.80 33.00 -6.49
C ALA A 554 -9.04 34.43 -5.97
N ARG A 555 -10.26 34.99 -6.16
CA ARG A 555 -10.64 36.29 -5.60
C ARG A 555 -10.76 36.24 -4.08
N ARG A 556 -11.06 35.07 -3.50
CA ARG A 556 -11.15 34.87 -2.06
C ARG A 556 -9.75 34.70 -1.48
N LYS A 557 -9.48 35.42 -0.38
CA LYS A 557 -8.13 35.54 0.18
C LYS A 557 -7.59 34.21 0.70
N ALA A 558 -8.44 33.33 1.24
CA ALA A 558 -8.02 32.06 1.82
C ALA A 558 -7.65 31.03 0.73
N GLU A 559 -8.34 31.05 -0.42
CA GLU A 559 -8.22 30.07 -1.49
C GLU A 559 -7.24 30.50 -2.60
N ARG A 560 -6.83 31.78 -2.61
CA ARG A 560 -5.96 32.36 -3.65
C ARG A 560 -4.68 31.57 -3.92
N PRO A 561 -3.85 31.20 -2.93
CA PRO A 561 -2.59 30.51 -3.20
C PRO A 561 -2.80 29.16 -3.90
N ALA A 562 -3.84 28.41 -3.49
CA ALA A 562 -4.17 27.13 -4.08
C ALA A 562 -4.72 27.28 -5.52
N CYS A 563 -5.56 28.29 -5.76
CA CYS A 563 -6.11 28.54 -7.08
C CYS A 563 -5.04 29.03 -8.07
N GLU A 564 -4.12 29.90 -7.62
CA GLU A 564 -2.98 30.35 -8.44
C GLU A 564 -2.04 29.19 -8.78
N ALA A 565 -1.74 28.31 -7.82
CA ALA A 565 -0.96 27.10 -8.08
C ALA A 565 -1.67 26.17 -9.09
N ALA A 566 -2.98 25.96 -8.96
CA ALA A 566 -3.76 25.15 -9.88
C ALA A 566 -3.79 25.75 -11.30
N LEU A 567 -4.02 27.07 -11.42
CA LEU A 567 -3.98 27.77 -12.71
C LEU A 567 -2.60 27.71 -13.36
N ALA A 568 -1.53 27.84 -12.56
CA ALA A 568 -0.16 27.70 -13.04
C ALA A 568 0.16 26.26 -13.51
N ALA A 569 -0.37 25.24 -12.83
CA ALA A 569 -0.23 23.84 -13.24
C ALA A 569 -1.02 23.50 -14.51
N LEU A 570 -2.13 24.21 -14.76
CA LEU A 570 -2.95 24.08 -15.99
C LEU A 570 -2.44 24.93 -17.16
N SER A 571 -1.36 25.69 -16.98
CA SER A 571 -0.84 26.59 -18.00
C SER A 571 -0.10 25.81 -19.11
N PRO A 572 -0.38 26.09 -20.40
CA PRO A 572 0.23 25.36 -21.52
C PRO A 572 1.76 25.41 -21.53
N ASP A 573 2.35 26.52 -21.07
CA ASP A 573 3.80 26.78 -21.09
C ASP A 573 4.60 25.90 -20.11
N ARG A 574 3.92 25.18 -19.20
CA ARG A 574 4.53 24.30 -18.19
C ARG A 574 4.41 22.81 -18.52
N GLN A 575 3.99 22.46 -19.74
CA GLN A 575 4.05 21.09 -20.27
C GLN A 575 5.50 20.65 -20.53
N THR A 576 6.40 20.80 -19.54
CA THR A 576 7.65 20.03 -19.48
C THR A 576 7.26 18.56 -19.45
N GLY A 577 7.94 17.74 -20.27
CA GLY A 577 7.60 16.33 -20.50
C GLY A 577 7.17 15.66 -19.21
N ALA A 578 5.95 15.13 -19.19
CA ALA A 578 5.37 14.60 -17.96
C ALA A 578 6.33 13.54 -17.40
N ALA A 579 7.01 13.85 -16.30
CA ALA A 579 7.75 12.87 -15.53
C ALA A 579 6.72 11.88 -14.99
N ILE A 580 6.60 10.73 -15.65
CA ILE A 580 5.69 9.69 -15.22
C ILE A 580 6.44 8.89 -14.18
N LEU A 581 6.10 9.10 -12.91
CA LEU A 581 6.45 8.16 -11.85
C LEU A 581 5.65 6.89 -12.11
N ILE A 582 6.31 5.87 -12.65
CA ILE A 582 5.72 4.55 -12.84
C ILE A 582 6.19 3.68 -11.68
N PRO A 583 5.28 3.28 -10.77
CA PRO A 583 5.59 2.23 -9.82
C PRO A 583 5.68 0.92 -10.63
N VAL A 584 6.88 0.36 -10.75
CA VAL A 584 7.10 -0.89 -11.48
C VAL A 584 6.88 -2.04 -10.53
N ASP A 585 5.97 -2.93 -10.93
CA ASP A 585 5.67 -4.16 -10.18
C ASP A 585 6.87 -5.11 -10.25
N ALA A 586 7.74 -5.04 -9.24
CA ALA A 586 8.84 -5.98 -9.08
C ALA A 586 8.42 -7.25 -8.30
N SER A 587 7.14 -7.36 -7.92
CA SER A 587 6.65 -8.44 -7.04
C SER A 587 6.81 -9.84 -7.64
N LEU A 588 6.86 -9.94 -8.97
CA LEU A 588 7.11 -11.21 -9.65
C LEU A 588 8.53 -11.74 -9.41
N ARG A 589 9.51 -10.86 -9.14
CA ARG A 589 10.91 -11.26 -8.89
C ARG A 589 11.18 -11.36 -7.40
N GLN A 590 10.86 -10.30 -6.66
CA GLN A 590 10.99 -10.24 -5.21
C GLN A 590 9.74 -9.56 -4.64
N PRO A 591 8.80 -10.32 -4.06
CA PRO A 591 7.56 -9.77 -3.49
C PRO A 591 7.76 -8.69 -2.43
N ARG A 592 8.95 -8.57 -1.83
CA ARG A 592 9.25 -7.51 -0.86
C ARG A 592 9.59 -6.14 -1.49
N ASP A 593 9.95 -6.12 -2.77
CA ASP A 593 10.36 -4.92 -3.52
C ASP A 593 9.25 -4.40 -4.44
N ARG A 594 7.99 -4.79 -4.14
CA ARG A 594 6.73 -4.59 -4.89
C ARG A 594 6.66 -3.35 -5.77
N LEU A 595 7.12 -2.19 -5.31
CA LEU A 595 7.19 -0.98 -6.14
C LEU A 595 8.61 -0.44 -6.21
N PHE A 596 9.23 -0.56 -7.39
CA PHE A 596 10.42 0.19 -7.76
C PHE A 596 9.96 1.44 -8.51
N PRO A 597 10.08 2.67 -7.96
CA PRO A 597 9.74 3.83 -8.75
C PRO A 597 10.79 4.02 -9.84
N MET A 598 10.30 4.14 -11.05
CA MET A 598 11.06 4.69 -12.14
C MET A 598 10.37 5.97 -12.58
N THR A 599 11.11 7.08 -12.54
CA THR A 599 10.68 8.30 -13.19
C THR A 599 11.12 8.22 -14.64
N PHE A 600 10.15 8.21 -15.54
CA PHE A 600 10.42 8.30 -16.97
C PHE A 600 10.04 9.69 -17.46
N GLU A 601 11.01 10.39 -18.04
CA GLU A 601 10.68 11.43 -19.00
C GLU A 601 10.35 10.73 -20.32
N VAL A 602 9.11 10.86 -20.79
CA VAL A 602 8.74 10.33 -22.10
C VAL A 602 9.27 11.32 -23.14
N PRO A 603 10.17 10.92 -24.04
CA PRO A 603 10.72 11.81 -25.06
C PRO A 603 9.70 12.00 -26.21
N LEU A 604 8.60 12.69 -25.88
CA LEU A 604 7.40 12.81 -26.73
C LEU A 604 7.69 13.50 -28.07
N GLN A 605 8.62 14.47 -28.09
CA GLN A 605 9.05 15.14 -29.32
C GLN A 605 9.98 14.27 -30.18
N GLU A 606 10.91 13.54 -29.56
CA GLU A 606 11.89 12.72 -30.27
C GLU A 606 11.23 11.49 -30.93
N LEU A 607 10.12 11.01 -30.35
CA LEU A 607 9.37 9.85 -30.83
C LEU A 607 8.17 10.19 -31.74
N ASP A 608 7.88 11.47 -32.00
CA ASP A 608 6.70 11.95 -32.75
C ASP A 608 5.37 11.25 -32.35
N LEU A 609 5.19 10.99 -31.05
CA LEU A 609 4.07 10.19 -30.56
C LEU A 609 2.71 10.83 -30.88
N LEU A 610 2.63 12.16 -30.90
CA LEU A 610 1.41 12.91 -31.27
C LEU A 610 1.12 12.86 -32.77
N GLY A 611 2.15 12.89 -33.63
CA GLY A 611 1.99 12.69 -35.07
C GLY A 611 1.49 11.30 -35.38
N LEU A 612 2.13 10.28 -34.79
CA LEU A 612 1.73 8.88 -34.90
C LEU A 612 0.31 8.62 -34.40
N HIS A 613 -0.07 9.17 -33.24
CA HIS A 613 -1.41 9.00 -32.70
C HIS A 613 -2.49 9.58 -33.63
N ARG A 614 -2.28 10.80 -34.15
CA ARG A 614 -3.20 11.42 -35.12
C ARG A 614 -3.32 10.60 -36.41
N HIS A 615 -2.20 10.08 -36.91
CA HIS A 615 -2.20 9.23 -38.10
C HIS A 615 -2.98 7.93 -37.88
N VAL A 616 -2.82 7.30 -36.71
CA VAL A 616 -3.56 6.08 -36.34
C VAL A 616 -5.05 6.38 -36.20
N LEU A 617 -5.45 7.46 -35.53
CA LEU A 617 -6.87 7.83 -35.42
C LEU A 617 -7.50 8.08 -36.79
N ALA A 618 -6.84 8.87 -37.66
CA ALA A 618 -7.31 9.12 -39.02
C ALA A 618 -7.42 7.83 -39.84
N SER A 619 -6.49 6.89 -39.65
CA SER A 619 -6.53 5.58 -40.32
C SER A 619 -7.65 4.68 -39.79
N LEU A 620 -7.99 4.78 -38.50
CA LEU A 620 -9.08 4.02 -37.88
C LEU A 620 -10.46 4.61 -38.23
N GLU A 621 -10.58 5.92 -38.41
CA GLU A 621 -11.81 6.58 -38.90
C GLU A 621 -12.08 6.32 -40.39
N ALA A 622 -11.03 6.00 -41.15
CA ALA A 622 -11.12 5.64 -42.57
C ALA A 622 -11.51 4.16 -42.80
N TRP A 623 -11.55 3.35 -41.75
CA TRP A 623 -11.99 1.94 -41.74
C TRP A 623 -13.36 1.81 -41.09
#